data_AF-A0A960YFP8-F1
#
_entry.id   AF-A0A960YFP8-F1
#
_cell.length_a   1.000
_cell.length_b   1.000
_cell.length_c   1.000
_cell.angle_alpha   90.00
_cell.angle_beta   90.00
_cell.angle_gamma   90.00
#
_symmetry.space_group_name_H-M   'P 1'
#
loop_
_entity.id
_entity.type
_entity.pdbx_description
1 polymer ?
#
loop_
_entity_poly.entity_id
_entity_poly.type
_entity_poly.pdbx_seq_one_letter_code
_entity_poly.pdbx_strand_id
1 'polypeptide(L)'
;MSTPNGNGSGNGNGDQPAKPKRVINKQREKTPMPEQAPAERIKNFNEVPLGYDPDMAVNEALRCLQCKNAPCTGGCPVDVDIPGALGLIARRDF
;
A
#
# COMPACT_ATOMS: atom_id res chain seq x y z
N MET A 1 27.40 12.79 53.00
CA MET A 1 26.19 11.94 52.88
C MET A 1 25.88 11.85 51.39
N SER A 2 26.30 10.75 50.77
CA SER A 2 26.17 10.51 49.34
C SER A 2 24.78 9.95 49.03
N THR A 3 24.05 10.58 48.12
CA THR A 3 22.92 9.95 47.45
C THR A 3 23.25 9.80 45.96
N PRO A 4 23.42 8.57 45.45
CA PRO A 4 23.33 8.31 44.03
C PRO A 4 21.85 8.13 43.67
N ASN A 5 21.34 8.82 42.64
CA ASN A 5 20.00 8.53 42.15
C ASN A 5 19.99 8.31 40.62
N GLY A 6 20.09 7.02 40.28
CA GLY A 6 19.35 6.33 39.22
C GLY A 6 19.14 7.02 37.88
N ASN A 7 20.10 6.86 36.96
CA ASN A 7 19.84 7.02 35.54
C ASN A 7 19.22 5.70 35.00
N GLY A 8 17.89 5.65 34.95
CA GLY A 8 17.13 4.51 34.43
C GLY A 8 17.04 4.54 32.91
N SER A 9 18.09 4.10 32.22
CA SER A 9 18.03 3.83 30.78
C SER A 9 17.27 2.52 30.51
N GLY A 10 15.95 2.60 30.37
CA GLY A 10 15.14 1.51 29.86
C GLY A 10 15.22 1.45 28.32
N ASN A 11 16.25 0.81 27.78
CA ASN A 11 16.27 0.43 26.35
C ASN A 11 15.49 -0.88 26.18
N GLY A 12 14.16 -0.77 26.04
CA GLY A 12 13.29 -1.87 25.66
C GLY A 12 13.34 -2.11 24.15
N ASN A 13 14.41 -2.75 23.65
CA ASN A 13 14.39 -3.34 22.31
C ASN A 13 13.63 -4.66 22.37
N GLY A 14 12.30 -4.58 22.36
CA GLY A 14 11.44 -5.73 22.15
C GLY A 14 11.60 -6.26 20.73
N ASP A 15 11.71 -7.57 20.60
CA ASP A 15 11.80 -8.36 19.36
C ASP A 15 10.75 -7.94 18.32
N GLN A 16 11.07 -6.95 17.49
CA GLN A 16 10.25 -6.62 16.34
C GLN A 16 10.55 -7.65 15.23
N PRO A 17 9.55 -8.35 14.68
CA PRO A 17 9.76 -9.27 13.58
C PRO A 17 10.39 -8.52 12.41
N ALA A 18 11.42 -9.12 11.80
CA ALA A 18 12.14 -8.53 10.68
C ALA A 18 11.16 -8.12 9.56
N LYS A 19 11.22 -6.85 9.16
CA LYS A 19 10.37 -6.32 8.09
C LYS A 19 10.61 -7.13 6.80
N PRO A 20 9.57 -7.65 6.14
CA PRO A 20 9.73 -8.50 4.96
C PRO A 20 10.43 -7.75 3.83
N LYS A 21 11.30 -8.46 3.09
CA LYS A 21 12.01 -7.90 1.94
C LYS A 21 11.01 -7.41 0.91
N ARG A 22 11.17 -6.16 0.50
CA ARG A 22 10.21 -5.48 -0.36
C ARG A 22 10.51 -5.72 -1.84
N VAL A 23 9.57 -6.35 -2.54
CA VAL A 23 9.63 -6.54 -3.99
C VAL A 23 8.94 -5.35 -4.66
N ILE A 24 9.59 -4.74 -5.65
CA ILE A 24 9.07 -3.58 -6.40
C ILE A 24 8.95 -3.96 -7.87
N ASN A 25 7.75 -3.82 -8.43
CA ASN A 25 7.50 -3.91 -9.86
C ASN A 25 7.89 -2.60 -10.55
N LYS A 26 8.83 -2.66 -11.51
CA LYS A 26 9.33 -1.49 -12.26
C LYS A 26 8.62 -1.27 -13.60
N GLN A 27 7.50 -1.94 -13.85
CA GLN A 27 6.66 -1.70 -15.02
C GLN A 27 6.28 -0.23 -15.10
N ARG A 28 6.60 0.40 -16.24
CA ARG A 28 6.34 1.83 -16.49
C ARG A 28 4.84 2.10 -16.62
N GLU A 29 4.17 1.22 -17.36
CA GLU A 29 2.74 1.32 -17.60
C GLU A 29 1.94 0.81 -16.40
N LYS A 30 0.72 1.33 -16.24
CA LYS A 30 -0.22 0.82 -15.23
C LYS A 30 -0.71 -0.55 -15.65
N THR A 31 -1.07 -1.38 -14.68
CA THR A 31 -1.85 -2.58 -14.96
C THR A 31 -3.17 -2.13 -15.62
N PRO A 32 -3.53 -2.64 -16.81
CA PRO A 32 -4.73 -2.18 -17.51
C PRO A 32 -5.98 -2.59 -16.73
N MET A 33 -6.94 -1.66 -16.56
CA MET A 33 -8.23 -1.95 -15.93
C MET A 33 -9.09 -2.75 -16.92
N PRO A 34 -9.62 -3.93 -16.54
CA PRO A 34 -10.65 -4.60 -17.33
C PRO A 34 -11.89 -3.71 -17.44
N GLU A 35 -12.39 -3.51 -18.67
CA GLU A 35 -13.53 -2.64 -18.93
C GLU A 35 -14.54 -3.33 -19.85
N GLN A 36 -15.82 -2.97 -19.72
CA GLN A 36 -16.84 -3.38 -20.68
C GLN A 36 -16.55 -2.84 -22.09
N ALA A 37 -16.81 -3.68 -23.10
CA ALA A 37 -16.70 -3.29 -24.50
C ALA A 37 -17.64 -2.10 -24.82
N PRO A 38 -17.19 -1.11 -25.61
CA PRO A 38 -18.02 0.06 -25.97
C PRO A 38 -19.38 -0.30 -26.56
N ALA A 39 -19.44 -1.32 -27.43
CA ALA A 39 -20.67 -1.75 -28.08
C ALA A 39 -21.71 -2.33 -27.10
N GLU A 40 -21.26 -2.84 -25.95
CA GLU A 40 -22.14 -3.41 -24.92
C GLU A 40 -22.54 -2.36 -23.88
N ARG A 41 -21.59 -1.53 -23.41
CA ARG A 41 -21.85 -0.53 -22.36
C ARG A 41 -22.79 0.60 -22.78
N ILE A 42 -22.99 0.82 -24.08
CA ILE A 42 -24.00 1.80 -24.57
C ILE A 42 -25.44 1.29 -24.45
N LYS A 43 -25.65 0.01 -24.14
CA LYS A 43 -26.96 -0.65 -24.08
C LYS A 43 -27.43 -0.92 -22.65
N ASN A 44 -26.61 -0.62 -21.63
CA ASN A 44 -26.88 -0.97 -20.25
C ASN A 44 -26.34 0.10 -19.28
N PHE A 45 -26.66 -0.04 -17.99
CA PHE A 45 -26.16 0.83 -16.90
C PHE A 45 -25.25 0.08 -15.91
N ASN A 46 -24.72 -1.07 -16.31
CA ASN A 46 -23.82 -1.85 -15.48
C ASN A 46 -22.45 -1.16 -15.42
N GLU A 47 -21.68 -1.46 -14.37
CA GLU A 47 -20.37 -0.86 -14.14
C GLU A 47 -19.40 -1.09 -15.30
N VAL A 48 -18.84 -0.01 -15.85
CA VAL A 48 -17.90 -0.08 -16.97
C VAL A 48 -16.53 -0.63 -16.56
N PRO A 49 -15.84 -0.07 -15.55
CA PRO A 49 -14.62 -0.68 -15.02
C PRO A 49 -14.98 -1.92 -14.20
N LEU A 50 -14.54 -3.09 -14.63
CA LEU A 50 -14.88 -4.35 -13.97
C LEU A 50 -14.02 -4.62 -12.72
N GLY A 51 -13.08 -3.73 -12.42
CA GLY A 51 -12.15 -3.88 -11.31
C GLY A 51 -10.98 -4.82 -11.62
N TYR A 52 -10.00 -4.83 -10.72
CA TYR A 52 -8.88 -5.77 -10.79
C TYR A 52 -9.23 -7.09 -10.13
N ASP A 53 -8.72 -8.18 -10.72
CA ASP A 53 -8.61 -9.44 -10.00
C ASP A 53 -7.51 -9.36 -8.92
N PRO A 54 -7.43 -10.32 -7.99
CA PRO A 54 -6.41 -10.35 -6.94
C PRO A 54 -4.96 -10.25 -7.44
N ASP A 55 -4.62 -10.93 -8.53
CA ASP A 55 -3.27 -10.95 -9.09
C ASP A 55 -2.92 -9.62 -9.76
N MET A 56 -3.88 -9.02 -10.48
CA MET A 56 -3.74 -7.69 -11.08
C MET A 56 -3.59 -6.61 -10.01
N ALA A 57 -4.38 -6.69 -8.93
CA ALA A 57 -4.31 -5.76 -7.81
C ALA A 57 -2.95 -5.84 -7.10
N VAL A 58 -2.45 -7.05 -6.86
CA VAL A 58 -1.10 -7.29 -6.31
C VAL A 58 -0.04 -6.72 -7.26
N ASN A 59 -0.15 -6.98 -8.57
CA ASN A 59 0.80 -6.48 -9.56
C ASN A 59 0.88 -4.95 -9.58
N GLU A 60 -0.26 -4.27 -9.50
CA GLU A 60 -0.33 -2.81 -9.43
C GLU A 60 0.19 -2.29 -8.08
N ALA A 61 -0.15 -2.94 -6.97
CA ALA A 61 0.32 -2.57 -5.64
C ALA A 61 1.85 -2.68 -5.50
N LEU A 62 2.47 -3.67 -6.14
CA LEU A 62 3.92 -3.85 -6.20
C LEU A 62 4.63 -2.70 -6.95
N ARG A 63 3.93 -1.90 -7.76
CA ARG A 63 4.51 -0.69 -8.39
C ARG A 63 4.66 0.47 -7.41
N CYS A 64 3.97 0.45 -6.27
CA CYS A 64 4.11 1.46 -5.23
C CYS A 64 5.56 1.52 -4.74
N LEU A 65 6.16 2.72 -4.74
CA LEU A 65 7.54 2.94 -4.30
C LEU A 65 7.70 3.11 -2.78
N GLN A 66 6.59 3.11 -2.02
CA GLN A 66 6.56 3.43 -0.57
C GLN A 66 7.46 4.63 -0.28
N CYS A 67 7.16 5.74 -0.95
CA CYS A 67 7.89 6.98 -0.81
C CYS A 67 7.86 7.42 0.66
N LYS A 68 9.02 7.76 1.22
CA LYS A 68 9.14 8.20 2.63
C LYS A 68 8.18 9.36 2.97
N ASN A 69 8.04 10.31 2.05
CA ASN A 69 7.22 11.51 2.24
C ASN A 69 5.74 11.31 1.82
N ALA A 70 5.38 10.12 1.29
CA ALA A 70 4.02 9.74 0.92
C ALA A 70 3.13 10.88 0.35
N PRO A 71 3.52 11.54 -0.76
CA PRO A 71 2.78 12.68 -1.29
C PRO A 71 1.33 12.32 -1.69
N CYS A 72 1.07 11.05 -1.98
CA CYS A 72 -0.28 10.54 -2.23
C CYS A 72 -1.21 10.70 -1.01
N THR A 73 -0.71 10.46 0.20
CA THR A 73 -1.50 10.64 1.44
C THR A 73 -1.83 12.10 1.65
N GLY A 74 -0.85 13.01 1.52
CA GLY A 74 -1.11 14.45 1.62
C GLY A 74 -1.98 15.04 0.50
N GLY A 75 -2.15 14.31 -0.61
CA GLY A 75 -3.09 14.65 -1.68
C GLY A 75 -4.51 14.15 -1.44
N CYS A 76 -4.72 13.25 -0.47
CA CYS A 76 -6.02 12.72 -0.13
C CYS A 76 -6.70 13.66 0.89
N PRO A 77 -7.91 14.18 0.63
CA PRO A 77 -8.58 15.14 1.53
C PRO A 77 -8.99 14.54 2.89
N VAL A 78 -8.86 13.22 3.04
CA VAL A 78 -9.19 12.46 4.25
C VAL A 78 -7.99 11.64 4.75
N ASP A 79 -6.77 11.97 4.30
CA ASP A 79 -5.51 11.43 4.81
C ASP A 79 -5.41 9.89 4.86
N VAL A 80 -5.92 9.21 3.83
CA VAL A 80 -5.83 7.74 3.74
C VAL A 80 -4.35 7.30 3.70
N ASP A 81 -4.01 6.28 4.50
CA ASP A 81 -2.72 5.59 4.43
C ASP A 81 -2.62 4.70 3.18
N ILE A 82 -2.49 5.35 2.03
CA ILE A 82 -2.37 4.71 0.71
C ILE A 82 -1.13 3.78 0.66
N PRO A 83 0.07 4.18 1.13
CA PRO A 83 1.21 3.27 1.16
C PRO A 83 0.95 2.04 2.02
N GLY A 84 0.36 2.19 3.21
CA GLY A 84 0.02 1.08 4.10
C GLY A 84 -0.93 0.08 3.43
N ALA A 85 -2.04 0.58 2.87
CA ALA A 85 -3.02 -0.24 2.16
C ALA A 85 -2.41 -1.01 0.98
N LEU A 86 -1.63 -0.33 0.12
CA LEU A 86 -0.95 -1.01 -1.00
C LEU A 86 0.11 -2.01 -0.52
N GLY A 87 0.74 -1.76 0.62
CA GLY A 87 1.68 -2.71 1.23
C GLY A 87 1.02 -3.99 1.74
N LEU A 88 -0.23 -3.90 2.21
CA LEU A 88 -1.05 -5.06 2.57
C LEU A 88 -1.50 -5.84 1.33
N ILE A 89 -2.00 -5.13 0.31
CA ILE A 89 -2.39 -5.74 -0.98
C ILE A 89 -1.22 -6.47 -1.63
N ALA A 90 -0.04 -5.85 -1.70
CA ALA A 90 1.17 -6.47 -2.25
C ALA A 90 1.59 -7.76 -1.51
N ARG A 91 1.20 -7.91 -0.23
CA ARG A 91 1.47 -9.10 0.59
C ARG A 91 0.30 -10.10 0.61
N ARG A 92 -0.78 -9.82 -0.13
CA ARG A 92 -2.04 -10.58 -0.13
C ARG A 92 -2.69 -10.66 1.25
N ASP A 93 -2.63 -9.57 1.99
CA ASP A 93 -3.20 -9.42 3.33
C ASP A 93 -4.42 -8.47 3.26
N PHE A 94 -5.50 -8.92 2.61
CA PHE A 94 -6.72 -8.13 2.34
C PHE A 94 -7.99 -8.98 2.41
#